data_AF-A0A962QAA1-F1
#
_entry.id   AF-A0A962QAA1-F1
#
_cell.length_a   1.000
_cell.length_b   1.000
_cell.length_c   1.000
_cell.angle_alpha   90.00
_cell.angle_beta   90.00
_cell.angle_gamma   90.00
#
_symmetry.space_group_name_H-M   'P 1'
#
loop_
_entity.id
_entity.type
_entity.pdbx_description
1 polymer ?
#
loop_
_entity_poly.entity_id
_entity_poly.type
_entity_poly.pdbx_seq_one_letter_code
_entity_poly.pdbx_strand_id
1 'polypeptide(L)'
;MPDFRNLAKKIIDGGFSVIPVNSTKNPAIAKWGLFQVRPMNSSEIEKYFKDCYGIALLCGGKWRVVGLDFDLKYDLSGDLWDRFKAELPVAIGKKMRAQTTKNGGYHLIFKAPSTRMFGNEKLAARPTTPYERHQTYMAAFNDPETIDKATTIAHGDKSRILIETRSGTEDCAGGYVLIAPTEGYETLGGKIKELTEDEYDVVMELARSFNLVKGLEDKGKGHYFNEDWELHPYDHYNQEGDVLQLLYDNGWSSVGSDSGRNVRLRRPGQTHSKSSALFDKETRIFNCFSTSTEFDVTKGYNPVGVFSLLECDGDMGETYRELINLEYGIK
;
A
#
# COMPACT_ATOMS: atom_id res chain seq x y z
N MET A 1 -30.05 19.37 0.19
CA MET A 1 -29.08 18.26 0.33
C MET A 1 -29.22 17.35 -0.88
N PRO A 2 -28.14 16.71 -1.36
CA PRO A 2 -28.21 15.75 -2.46
C PRO A 2 -29.21 14.62 -2.17
N ASP A 3 -29.91 14.14 -3.20
CA ASP A 3 -30.77 12.97 -3.07
C ASP A 3 -29.91 11.68 -3.11
N PHE A 4 -29.36 11.32 -1.95
CA PHE A 4 -28.53 10.12 -1.81
C PHE A 4 -29.31 8.82 -2.00
N ARG A 5 -30.64 8.81 -1.84
CA ARG A 5 -31.46 7.61 -2.08
C ARG A 5 -31.50 7.27 -3.56
N ASN A 6 -31.81 8.26 -4.41
CA ASN A 6 -31.81 8.07 -5.86
C ASN A 6 -30.41 7.75 -6.39
N LEU A 7 -29.36 8.40 -5.84
CA LEU A 7 -27.98 8.10 -6.21
C LEU A 7 -27.59 6.67 -5.83
N ALA A 8 -27.91 6.21 -4.61
CA ALA A 8 -27.60 4.86 -4.17
C ALA A 8 -28.26 3.80 -5.06
N LYS A 9 -29.54 3.99 -5.43
CA LYS A 9 -30.23 3.11 -6.39
C LYS A 9 -29.48 3.04 -7.71
N LYS A 10 -29.16 4.19 -8.32
CA LYS A 10 -28.43 4.25 -9.60
C LYS A 10 -27.07 3.55 -9.55
N ILE A 11 -26.33 3.69 -8.45
CA ILE A 11 -25.01 3.06 -8.29
C ILE A 11 -25.16 1.55 -8.12
N ILE A 12 -26.14 1.10 -7.33
CA ILE A 12 -26.41 -0.33 -7.11
C ILE A 12 -26.90 -1.02 -8.38
N ASP A 13 -27.83 -0.39 -9.10
CA ASP A 13 -28.30 -0.86 -10.41
C ASP A 13 -27.17 -0.91 -11.44
N GLY A 14 -26.15 -0.07 -11.27
CA GLY A 14 -24.91 -0.05 -12.05
C GLY A 14 -23.91 -1.18 -11.69
N GLY A 15 -24.25 -2.08 -10.78
CA GLY A 15 -23.42 -3.22 -10.39
C GLY A 15 -22.39 -2.95 -9.29
N PHE A 16 -22.57 -1.87 -8.53
CA PHE A 16 -21.71 -1.50 -7.40
C PHE A 16 -22.46 -1.62 -6.07
N SER A 17 -21.78 -1.38 -4.95
CA SER A 17 -22.40 -1.38 -3.62
C SER A 17 -22.01 -0.14 -2.83
N VAL A 18 -22.98 0.43 -2.10
CA VAL A 18 -22.81 1.68 -1.35
C VAL A 18 -23.46 1.60 0.02
N ILE A 19 -22.95 2.41 0.94
CA ILE A 19 -23.48 2.59 2.28
C ILE A 19 -23.60 4.08 2.64
N PRO A 20 -24.54 4.47 3.51
CA PRO A 20 -24.60 5.83 4.03
C PRO A 20 -23.54 6.02 5.10
N VAL A 21 -23.01 7.24 5.18
CA VAL A 21 -22.04 7.65 6.20
C VAL A 21 -22.55 8.83 7.03
N ASN A 22 -21.98 9.00 8.21
CA ASN A 22 -22.20 10.14 9.09
C ASN A 22 -21.14 11.25 8.87
N SER A 23 -21.25 12.36 9.61
CA SER A 23 -20.35 13.51 9.51
C SER A 23 -18.90 13.22 9.91
N THR A 24 -18.67 12.16 10.69
CA THR A 24 -17.34 11.67 11.04
C THR A 24 -16.80 10.64 10.03
N LYS A 25 -17.47 10.51 8.87
CA LYS A 25 -17.11 9.62 7.75
C LYS A 25 -17.23 8.13 8.05
N ASN A 26 -17.90 7.75 9.14
CA ASN A 26 -18.13 6.37 9.52
C ASN A 26 -19.48 5.86 8.98
N PRO A 27 -19.68 4.54 8.80
CA PRO A 27 -20.97 3.98 8.42
C PRO A 27 -22.08 4.44 9.36
N ALA A 28 -23.16 4.98 8.81
CA ALA A 28 -24.31 5.46 9.59
C ALA A 28 -25.27 4.34 10.01
N ILE A 29 -24.80 3.08 9.97
CA ILE A 29 -25.60 1.86 10.11
C ILE A 29 -24.88 0.84 10.97
N ALA A 30 -25.56 0.31 11.99
CA ALA A 30 -24.96 -0.59 12.98
C ALA A 30 -24.48 -1.94 12.39
N LYS A 31 -25.20 -2.48 11.40
CA LYS A 31 -24.90 -3.77 10.76
C LYS A 31 -24.28 -3.62 9.38
N TRP A 32 -23.36 -2.67 9.22
CA TRP A 32 -22.76 -2.39 7.91
C TRP A 32 -22.05 -3.62 7.30
N GLY A 33 -21.55 -4.54 8.13
CA GLY A 33 -20.88 -5.75 7.66
C GLY A 33 -21.75 -6.68 6.80
N LEU A 34 -23.08 -6.60 6.93
CA LEU A 34 -24.00 -7.30 6.02
C LEU A 34 -23.86 -6.80 4.58
N PHE A 35 -23.52 -5.52 4.40
CA PHE A 35 -23.40 -4.90 3.09
C PHE A 35 -21.99 -5.06 2.49
N GLN A 36 -21.03 -5.60 3.24
CA GLN A 36 -19.73 -5.97 2.70
C GLN A 36 -19.83 -7.14 1.69
N VAL A 37 -20.87 -7.98 1.80
CA VAL A 37 -21.05 -9.19 0.96
C VAL A 37 -22.24 -9.13 0.00
N ARG A 38 -23.11 -8.12 0.13
CA ARG A 38 -24.26 -7.88 -0.77
C ARG A 38 -24.64 -6.40 -0.84
N PRO A 39 -25.24 -5.93 -1.93
CA PRO A 39 -25.83 -4.59 -1.97
C PRO A 39 -27.08 -4.47 -1.10
N MET A 40 -27.43 -3.22 -0.76
CA MET A 40 -28.73 -2.89 -0.15
C MET A 40 -29.86 -3.13 -1.14
N ASN A 41 -31.02 -3.58 -0.65
CA ASN A 41 -32.26 -3.59 -1.43
C ASN A 41 -33.00 -2.23 -1.35
N SER A 42 -34.05 -2.06 -2.15
CA SER A 42 -34.82 -0.80 -2.23
C SER A 42 -35.35 -0.32 -0.87
N SER A 43 -35.86 -1.21 -0.03
CA SER A 43 -36.38 -0.86 1.30
C SER A 43 -35.27 -0.43 2.25
N GLU A 44 -34.11 -1.08 2.18
CA GLU A 44 -32.91 -0.70 2.94
C GLU A 44 -32.37 0.65 2.48
N ILE A 45 -32.35 0.93 1.17
CA ILE A 45 -31.93 2.23 0.63
C ILE A 45 -32.86 3.33 1.14
N GLU A 46 -34.19 3.15 1.01
CA GLU A 46 -35.17 4.14 1.49
C GLU A 46 -35.02 4.41 3.00
N LYS A 47 -34.74 3.36 3.78
CA LYS A 47 -34.55 3.49 5.22
C LYS A 47 -33.25 4.20 5.58
N TYR A 48 -32.11 3.75 5.03
CA TYR A 48 -30.80 4.13 5.53
C TYR A 48 -30.21 5.39 4.87
N PHE A 49 -30.64 5.74 3.67
CA PHE A 49 -30.19 6.96 2.98
C PHE A 49 -31.12 8.17 3.19
N LYS A 50 -32.20 8.04 3.98
CA LYS A 50 -33.19 9.12 4.20
C LYS A 50 -32.56 10.40 4.76
N ASP A 51 -31.78 10.27 5.84
CA ASP A 51 -31.18 11.37 6.59
C ASP A 51 -29.67 11.13 6.82
N CYS A 52 -28.96 10.74 5.76
CA CYS A 52 -27.52 10.49 5.83
C CYS A 52 -26.69 11.75 5.50
N TYR A 53 -25.47 11.82 6.05
CA TYR A 53 -24.54 12.90 5.75
C TYR A 53 -23.92 12.74 4.36
N GLY A 54 -23.65 11.50 3.97
CA GLY A 54 -23.01 11.20 2.69
C GLY A 54 -23.15 9.74 2.28
N ILE A 55 -22.44 9.40 1.21
CA ILE A 55 -22.42 8.09 0.58
C ILE A 55 -20.98 7.60 0.39
N ALA A 56 -20.77 6.33 0.70
CA ALA A 56 -19.50 5.65 0.46
C ALA A 56 -19.69 4.47 -0.48
N LEU A 57 -18.77 4.34 -1.43
CA LEU A 57 -18.64 3.21 -2.33
C LEU A 57 -17.81 2.13 -1.66
N LEU A 58 -18.38 0.93 -1.52
CA LEU A 58 -17.66 -0.20 -0.96
C LEU A 58 -16.59 -0.68 -1.94
N CYS A 59 -15.44 -1.06 -1.42
CA CYS A 59 -14.27 -1.51 -2.17
C CYS A 59 -13.96 -2.96 -1.80
N GLY A 60 -13.59 -3.79 -2.79
CA GLY A 60 -13.55 -5.24 -2.69
C GLY A 60 -14.83 -5.91 -3.19
N GLY A 61 -15.05 -7.16 -2.77
CA GLY A 61 -16.25 -7.94 -3.04
C GLY A 61 -16.54 -8.17 -4.52
N LYS A 62 -17.79 -8.60 -4.79
CA LYS A 62 -18.26 -9.00 -6.13
C LYS A 62 -18.22 -7.86 -7.17
N TRP A 63 -18.24 -6.60 -6.71
CA TRP A 63 -18.13 -5.42 -7.56
C TRP A 63 -16.66 -5.07 -7.91
N ARG A 64 -15.68 -5.72 -7.26
CA ARG A 64 -14.24 -5.64 -7.55
C ARG A 64 -13.68 -4.21 -7.59
N VAL A 65 -14.24 -3.30 -6.79
CA VAL A 65 -13.81 -1.90 -6.77
C VAL A 65 -12.54 -1.76 -5.93
N VAL A 66 -11.56 -1.05 -6.47
CA VAL A 66 -10.38 -0.59 -5.74
C VAL A 66 -10.36 0.94 -5.77
N GLY A 67 -10.16 1.55 -4.60
CA GLY A 67 -9.90 2.97 -4.46
C GLY A 67 -8.45 3.19 -4.03
N LEU A 68 -7.66 3.90 -4.83
CA LEU A 68 -6.40 4.46 -4.37
C LEU A 68 -6.68 5.76 -3.63
N ASP A 69 -6.28 5.83 -2.37
CA ASP A 69 -6.43 6.98 -1.47
C ASP A 69 -5.08 7.68 -1.32
N PHE A 70 -5.01 8.94 -1.78
CA PHE A 70 -3.81 9.77 -1.74
C PHE A 70 -3.96 10.78 -0.58
N ASP A 71 -3.17 10.59 0.48
CA ASP A 71 -3.22 11.42 1.68
C ASP A 71 -2.17 12.56 1.62
N LEU A 72 -2.53 13.63 0.90
CA LEU A 72 -1.61 14.73 0.63
C LEU A 72 -1.22 15.55 1.86
N LYS A 73 -1.93 15.45 2.99
CA LYS A 73 -1.51 16.17 4.22
C LYS A 73 -0.16 15.68 4.75
N TYR A 74 0.28 14.50 4.34
CA TYR A 74 1.57 13.92 4.73
C TYR A 74 2.64 14.04 3.67
N ASP A 75 2.28 14.47 2.46
CA ASP A 75 3.21 14.77 1.39
C ASP A 75 3.90 16.11 1.66
N LEU A 76 5.21 16.07 1.91
CA LEU A 76 6.00 17.27 2.17
C LEU A 76 6.31 18.07 0.90
N SER A 77 6.23 17.43 -0.28
CA SER A 77 6.48 18.09 -1.56
C SER A 77 5.29 18.92 -2.05
N GLY A 78 4.07 18.52 -1.65
CA GLY A 78 2.83 19.15 -2.08
C GLY A 78 2.43 18.84 -3.53
N ASP A 79 3.20 17.99 -4.22
CA ASP A 79 3.04 17.69 -5.66
C ASP A 79 2.90 16.18 -5.95
N LEU A 80 2.74 15.32 -4.93
CA LEU A 80 2.63 13.86 -5.08
C LEU A 80 1.58 13.45 -6.13
N TRP A 81 0.40 14.06 -6.08
CA TRP A 81 -0.67 13.78 -7.04
C TRP A 81 -0.29 14.16 -8.47
N ASP A 82 0.38 15.30 -8.65
CA ASP A 82 0.79 15.76 -9.98
C ASP A 82 1.89 14.89 -10.57
N ARG A 83 2.88 14.49 -9.75
CA ARG A 83 3.91 13.52 -10.16
C ARG A 83 3.31 12.16 -10.51
N PHE A 84 2.40 11.62 -9.69
CA PHE A 84 1.72 10.36 -9.99
C PHE A 84 0.95 10.42 -11.30
N LYS A 85 0.15 11.48 -11.49
CA LYS A 85 -0.66 11.69 -12.68
C LYS A 85 0.19 11.88 -13.95
N ALA A 86 1.35 12.52 -13.85
CA ALA A 86 2.26 12.72 -14.98
C ALA A 86 2.82 11.40 -15.51
N GLU A 87 3.10 10.45 -14.62
CA GLU A 87 3.65 9.13 -14.95
C GLU A 87 2.56 8.09 -15.29
N LEU A 88 1.31 8.31 -14.88
CA LEU A 88 0.21 7.39 -15.16
C LEU A 88 -0.12 7.36 -16.66
N PRO A 89 -0.06 6.19 -17.33
CA PRO A 89 -0.40 6.11 -18.74
C PRO A 89 -1.83 6.59 -19.02
N VAL A 90 -1.98 7.53 -19.97
CA VAL A 90 -3.26 8.19 -20.29
C VAL A 90 -4.38 7.19 -20.61
N ALA A 91 -4.05 6.08 -21.28
CA ALA A 91 -5.02 5.03 -21.62
C ALA A 91 -5.59 4.33 -20.37
N ILE A 92 -4.75 4.10 -19.35
CA ILE A 92 -5.13 3.52 -18.07
C ILE A 92 -5.94 4.54 -17.27
N GLY A 93 -5.47 5.79 -17.17
CA GLY A 93 -6.16 6.85 -16.43
C GLY A 93 -7.61 7.09 -16.91
N LYS A 94 -7.89 6.94 -18.20
CA LYS A 94 -9.26 7.04 -18.77
C LYS A 94 -10.23 5.96 -18.28
N LYS A 95 -9.73 4.86 -17.70
CA LYS A 95 -10.52 3.77 -17.11
C LYS A 95 -10.80 3.97 -15.61
N MET A 96 -10.29 5.05 -15.03
CA MET A 96 -10.37 5.32 -13.60
C MET A 96 -11.20 6.58 -13.35
N ARG A 97 -11.92 6.62 -12.23
CA ARG A 97 -12.68 7.77 -11.75
C ARG A 97 -11.81 8.53 -10.76
N ALA A 98 -11.56 9.81 -11.03
CA ALA A 98 -10.83 10.68 -10.12
C ALA A 98 -11.81 11.59 -9.35
N GLN A 99 -11.46 11.90 -8.09
CA GLN A 99 -12.16 12.86 -7.26
C GLN A 99 -11.23 13.47 -6.21
N THR A 100 -11.57 14.67 -5.74
CA THR A 100 -10.97 15.29 -4.55
C THR A 100 -11.59 14.75 -3.28
N THR A 101 -10.89 14.91 -2.15
CA THR A 101 -11.37 14.54 -0.82
C THR A 101 -11.44 15.75 0.11
N LYS A 102 -12.19 15.60 1.22
CA LYS A 102 -12.47 16.68 2.18
C LYS A 102 -11.22 17.37 2.73
N ASN A 103 -10.09 16.66 2.79
CA ASN A 103 -8.84 17.17 3.39
C ASN A 103 -7.77 17.47 2.31
N GLY A 104 -8.17 17.74 1.07
CA GLY A 104 -7.26 18.08 -0.02
C GLY A 104 -6.53 16.89 -0.66
N GLY A 105 -6.88 15.66 -0.28
CA GLY A 105 -6.38 14.45 -0.93
C GLY A 105 -7.15 14.12 -2.20
N TYR A 106 -6.81 12.98 -2.81
CA TYR A 106 -7.45 12.49 -4.04
C TYR A 106 -7.84 11.02 -3.90
N HIS A 107 -8.94 10.62 -4.52
CA HIS A 107 -9.20 9.21 -4.80
C HIS A 107 -9.10 8.92 -6.29
N LEU A 108 -8.53 7.77 -6.63
CA LEU A 108 -8.55 7.20 -7.97
C LEU A 108 -9.19 5.82 -7.91
N ILE A 109 -10.38 5.67 -8.51
CA ILE A 109 -11.27 4.53 -8.31
C ILE A 109 -11.44 3.75 -9.61
N PHE A 110 -11.28 2.44 -9.57
CA PHE A 110 -11.39 1.55 -10.73
C PHE A 110 -11.85 0.16 -10.32
N LYS A 111 -12.06 -0.71 -11.31
CA LYS A 111 -12.39 -2.12 -11.08
C LYS A 111 -11.17 -2.99 -11.33
N ALA A 112 -10.77 -3.81 -10.36
CA ALA A 112 -9.66 -4.74 -10.49
C ALA A 112 -10.07 -5.99 -11.29
N PRO A 113 -9.16 -6.64 -12.02
CA PRO A 113 -9.40 -7.97 -12.58
C PRO A 113 -9.64 -8.97 -11.43
N SER A 114 -10.38 -10.06 -11.69
CA SER A 114 -10.80 -11.00 -10.63
C SER A 114 -9.63 -11.67 -9.91
N THR A 115 -8.48 -11.79 -10.58
CA THR A 115 -7.22 -12.33 -10.05
C THR A 115 -6.45 -11.35 -9.15
N ARG A 116 -6.92 -10.10 -8.99
CA ARG A 116 -6.23 -9.02 -8.25
C ARG A 116 -7.08 -8.46 -7.10
N MET A 117 -7.85 -9.33 -6.45
CA MET A 117 -8.66 -8.97 -5.27
C MET A 117 -7.87 -9.17 -3.99
N PHE A 118 -7.05 -8.17 -3.66
CA PHE A 118 -6.29 -8.11 -2.41
C PHE A 118 -6.97 -7.20 -1.39
N GLY A 119 -6.69 -7.41 -0.11
CA GLY A 119 -7.19 -6.53 0.97
C GLY A 119 -6.68 -5.09 0.85
N ASN A 120 -6.87 -4.30 1.92
CA ASN A 120 -6.31 -2.96 1.96
C ASN A 120 -4.77 -3.04 2.09
N GLU A 121 -4.06 -2.31 1.23
CA GLU A 121 -2.61 -2.31 1.13
C GLU A 121 -2.06 -0.90 1.33
N LYS A 122 -0.97 -0.78 2.09
CA LYS A 122 -0.18 0.45 2.16
C LYS A 122 0.84 0.40 1.02
N LEU A 123 0.68 1.27 0.02
CA LEU A 123 1.51 1.24 -1.18
C LEU A 123 2.72 2.16 -1.05
N ALA A 124 2.55 3.33 -0.46
CA ALA A 124 3.61 4.29 -0.24
C ALA A 124 3.47 5.00 1.10
N ALA A 125 4.61 5.23 1.74
CA ALA A 125 4.74 5.99 2.97
C ALA A 125 6.05 6.78 2.96
N ARG A 126 6.19 7.76 3.85
CA ARG A 126 7.45 8.46 4.10
C ARG A 126 7.81 8.47 5.59
N PRO A 127 9.10 8.57 5.98
CA PRO A 127 9.48 8.59 7.39
C PRO A 127 8.86 9.79 8.13
N THR A 128 8.43 9.59 9.38
CA THR A 128 7.97 10.69 10.23
C THR A 128 9.12 11.65 10.52
N THR A 129 8.90 12.95 10.32
CA THR A 129 9.94 13.97 10.55
C THR A 129 10.20 14.15 12.06
N PRO A 130 11.36 14.70 12.46
CA PRO A 130 11.61 15.03 13.86
C PRO A 130 10.54 15.95 14.46
N TYR A 131 10.08 16.95 13.70
CA TYR A 131 9.06 17.90 14.15
C TYR A 131 7.71 17.22 14.39
N GLU A 132 7.23 16.40 13.45
CA GLU A 132 5.96 15.70 13.63
C GLU A 132 6.01 14.67 14.75
N ARG A 133 7.15 13.98 14.92
CA ARG A 133 7.35 13.08 16.05
C ARG A 133 7.32 13.83 17.38
N HIS A 134 7.87 15.04 17.42
CA HIS A 134 7.74 15.94 18.58
C HIS A 134 6.28 16.36 18.80
N GLN A 135 5.51 16.66 17.75
CA GLN A 135 4.08 16.94 17.88
C GLN A 135 3.31 15.74 18.44
N THR A 136 3.61 14.52 17.98
CA THR A 136 3.04 13.28 18.51
C THR A 136 3.38 13.10 19.99
N TYR A 137 4.63 13.35 20.39
CA TYR A 137 5.03 13.35 21.80
C TYR A 137 4.21 14.36 22.61
N MET A 138 4.07 15.60 22.13
CA MET A 138 3.36 16.65 22.87
C MET A 138 1.86 16.40 22.97
N ALA A 139 1.24 15.85 21.93
CA ALA A 139 -0.15 15.42 21.99
C ALA A 139 -0.34 14.35 23.07
N ALA A 140 0.52 13.33 23.10
CA ALA A 140 0.43 12.25 24.07
C ALA A 140 0.79 12.68 25.51
N PHE A 141 1.74 13.61 25.66
CA PHE A 141 2.14 14.16 26.96
C PHE A 141 1.04 15.01 27.60
N ASN A 142 0.28 15.74 26.77
CA ASN A 142 -0.81 16.59 27.24
C ASN A 142 -2.12 15.84 27.51
N ASP A 143 -2.20 14.56 27.17
CA ASP A 143 -3.34 13.70 27.47
C ASP A 143 -3.05 12.87 28.75
N PRO A 144 -3.84 13.06 29.84
CA PRO A 144 -3.67 12.32 31.08
C PRO A 144 -3.70 10.78 30.92
N GLU A 145 -4.38 10.24 29.90
CA GLU A 145 -4.44 8.80 29.66
C GLU A 145 -3.16 8.25 29.02
N THR A 146 -2.37 9.11 28.36
CA THR A 146 -1.20 8.67 27.58
C THR A 146 0.13 9.27 28.01
N ILE A 147 0.14 10.17 29.01
CA ILE A 147 1.34 10.92 29.43
C ILE A 147 2.55 10.01 29.73
N ASP A 148 2.35 8.93 30.50
CA ASP A 148 3.42 7.99 30.87
C ASP A 148 3.96 7.19 29.67
N LYS A 149 3.21 7.15 28.57
CA LYS A 149 3.56 6.45 27.32
C LYS A 149 3.95 7.41 26.20
N ALA A 150 4.01 8.72 26.44
CA ALA A 150 4.22 9.72 25.39
C ALA A 150 5.50 9.47 24.57
N THR A 151 6.61 9.14 25.25
CA THR A 151 7.87 8.77 24.59
C THR A 151 7.71 7.52 23.71
N THR A 152 7.05 6.48 24.22
CA THR A 152 6.81 5.23 23.48
C THR A 152 5.91 5.46 22.27
N ILE A 153 4.85 6.25 22.42
CA ILE A 153 3.93 6.61 21.33
C ILE A 153 4.68 7.37 20.23
N ALA A 154 5.49 8.37 20.61
CA ALA A 154 6.31 9.13 19.65
C ALA A 154 7.37 8.27 18.96
N HIS A 155 8.01 7.33 19.67
CA HIS A 155 8.94 6.37 19.05
C HIS A 155 8.23 5.38 18.12
N GLY A 156 6.97 5.05 18.39
CA GLY A 156 6.12 4.22 17.51
C GLY A 156 5.70 4.93 16.22
N ASP A 157 5.70 6.27 16.20
CA ASP A 157 5.39 7.08 15.03
C ASP A 157 6.58 7.14 14.06
N LYS A 158 6.74 6.05 13.30
CA LYS A 158 7.85 5.86 12.37
C LYS A 158 7.59 6.39 10.97
N SER A 159 6.34 6.38 10.52
CA SER A 159 5.98 6.68 9.14
C SER A 159 4.61 7.33 8.97
N ARG A 160 4.46 8.07 7.86
CA ARG A 160 3.21 8.63 7.37
C ARG A 160 2.84 8.00 6.04
N ILE A 161 1.63 7.47 5.92
CA ILE A 161 1.13 6.84 4.69
C ILE A 161 0.79 7.93 3.67
N LEU A 162 1.25 7.74 2.43
CA LEU A 162 1.01 8.64 1.31
C LEU A 162 -0.05 8.08 0.36
N ILE A 163 0.02 6.77 0.07
CA ILE A 163 -0.90 6.09 -0.84
C ILE A 163 -1.30 4.75 -0.22
N GLU A 164 -2.60 4.51 -0.11
CA GLU A 164 -3.17 3.22 0.29
C GLU A 164 -4.29 2.76 -0.64
N THR A 165 -4.52 1.45 -0.71
CA THR A 165 -5.73 0.91 -1.34
C THR A 165 -6.85 0.77 -0.31
N ARG A 166 -8.07 1.09 -0.76
CA ARG A 166 -9.31 0.54 -0.22
C ARG A 166 -9.75 -0.56 -1.17
N SER A 167 -9.87 -1.78 -0.66
CA SER A 167 -10.21 -3.00 -1.41
C SER A 167 -10.81 -4.06 -0.48
N GLY A 168 -10.82 -5.32 -0.89
CA GLY A 168 -11.28 -6.48 -0.15
C GLY A 168 -11.02 -7.77 -0.93
N THR A 169 -11.60 -8.88 -0.48
CA THR A 169 -11.52 -10.15 -1.19
C THR A 169 -12.54 -10.20 -2.32
N GLU A 170 -12.55 -11.27 -3.11
CA GLU A 170 -13.55 -11.49 -4.16
C GLU A 170 -14.99 -11.52 -3.61
N ASP A 171 -15.18 -12.04 -2.39
CA ASP A 171 -16.50 -12.22 -1.80
C ASP A 171 -16.91 -11.13 -0.81
N CYS A 172 -15.95 -10.36 -0.29
CA CYS A 172 -16.19 -9.42 0.80
C CYS A 172 -15.44 -8.10 0.58
N ALA A 173 -16.17 -6.99 0.63
CA ALA A 173 -15.55 -5.67 0.68
C ALA A 173 -14.82 -5.45 2.00
N GLY A 174 -13.55 -5.03 1.94
CA GLY A 174 -12.69 -4.80 3.10
C GLY A 174 -12.57 -3.32 3.48
N GLY A 175 -13.10 -2.42 2.65
CA GLY A 175 -13.03 -0.98 2.86
C GLY A 175 -14.07 -0.23 2.03
N TYR A 176 -14.02 1.09 2.10
CA TYR A 176 -14.87 1.97 1.32
C TYR A 176 -14.17 3.31 1.07
N VAL A 177 -14.63 4.02 0.05
CA VAL A 177 -14.26 5.41 -0.22
C VAL A 177 -15.52 6.26 -0.24
N LEU A 178 -15.51 7.41 0.45
CA LEU A 178 -16.57 8.41 0.28
C LEU A 178 -16.51 8.96 -1.15
N ILE A 179 -17.66 9.20 -1.77
CA ILE A 179 -17.76 9.69 -3.14
C ILE A 179 -18.61 10.95 -3.23
N ALA A 180 -18.39 11.72 -4.29
CA ALA A 180 -19.25 12.85 -4.63
C ALA A 180 -20.72 12.39 -4.79
N PRO A 181 -21.71 13.20 -4.38
CA PRO A 181 -21.62 14.58 -3.92
C PRO A 181 -21.60 14.72 -2.38
N THR A 182 -20.99 13.77 -1.64
CA THR A 182 -20.76 13.96 -0.20
C THR A 182 -19.95 15.24 0.02
N GLU A 183 -20.27 16.02 1.06
CA GLU A 183 -19.61 17.29 1.35
C GLU A 183 -18.07 17.14 1.41
N GLY A 184 -17.37 17.98 0.65
CA GLY A 184 -15.90 17.94 0.51
C GLY A 184 -15.37 16.93 -0.53
N TYR A 185 -16.25 16.26 -1.29
CA TYR A 185 -15.85 15.34 -2.36
C TYR A 185 -16.40 15.79 -3.71
N GLU A 186 -15.52 16.04 -4.67
CA GLU A 186 -15.90 16.49 -6.02
C GLU A 186 -15.28 15.60 -7.10
N THR A 187 -16.05 15.26 -8.14
CA THR A 187 -15.51 14.45 -9.24
C THR A 187 -14.64 15.30 -10.16
N LEU A 188 -13.46 14.78 -10.47
CA LEU A 188 -12.54 15.35 -11.46
C LEU A 188 -12.75 14.74 -12.86
N GLY A 189 -13.70 13.81 -12.99
CA GLY A 189 -14.00 13.09 -14.22
C GLY A 189 -13.55 11.64 -14.23
N GLY A 190 -13.61 11.01 -15.40
CA GLY A 190 -13.28 9.60 -15.59
C GLY A 190 -14.47 8.64 -15.44
N LYS A 191 -14.20 7.33 -15.41
CA LYS A 191 -15.19 6.25 -15.28
C LYS A 191 -14.61 5.13 -14.43
N ILE A 192 -15.44 4.35 -13.74
CA ILE A 192 -14.98 3.14 -13.04
C ILE A 192 -15.07 2.00 -14.05
N LYS A 193 -13.95 1.62 -14.67
CA LYS A 193 -13.85 0.49 -15.59
C LYS A 193 -12.86 -0.55 -15.07
N GLU A 194 -12.99 -1.75 -15.61
CA GLU A 194 -12.07 -2.85 -15.33
C GLU A 194 -10.71 -2.59 -15.98
N LEU A 195 -9.66 -2.74 -15.17
CA LEU A 195 -8.29 -2.81 -15.64
C LEU A 195 -7.95 -4.26 -16.01
N THR A 196 -7.10 -4.44 -17.00
CA THR A 196 -6.42 -5.73 -17.23
C THR A 196 -5.40 -5.99 -16.12
N GLU A 197 -4.90 -7.22 -16.01
CA GLU A 197 -3.85 -7.57 -15.04
C GLU A 197 -2.61 -6.68 -15.20
N ASP A 198 -2.15 -6.48 -16.44
CA ASP A 198 -1.00 -5.61 -16.72
C ASP A 198 -1.24 -4.16 -16.30
N GLU A 199 -2.43 -3.63 -16.59
CA GLU A 199 -2.76 -2.24 -16.25
C GLU A 199 -2.88 -2.06 -14.74
N TYR A 200 -3.43 -3.06 -14.05
CA TYR A 200 -3.47 -3.09 -12.59
C TYR A 200 -2.04 -3.05 -12.02
N ASP A 201 -1.17 -3.94 -12.52
CA ASP A 201 0.22 -4.03 -12.07
C ASP A 201 0.96 -2.70 -12.31
N VAL A 202 0.80 -2.07 -13.48
CA VAL A 202 1.37 -0.73 -13.77
C VAL A 202 0.92 0.32 -12.75
N VAL A 203 -0.37 0.35 -12.40
CA VAL A 203 -0.91 1.32 -11.42
C VAL A 203 -0.34 1.07 -10.03
N MET A 204 -0.28 -0.19 -9.60
CA MET A 204 0.23 -0.55 -8.27
C MET A 204 1.73 -0.30 -8.16
N GLU A 205 2.50 -0.65 -9.18
CA GLU A 205 3.94 -0.39 -9.24
C GLU A 205 4.22 1.11 -9.22
N LEU A 206 3.48 1.90 -10.01
CA LEU A 206 3.60 3.35 -10.00
C LEU A 206 3.33 3.91 -8.61
N ALA A 207 2.26 3.47 -7.94
CA ALA A 207 1.95 3.91 -6.58
C ALA A 207 3.08 3.54 -5.59
N ARG A 208 3.62 2.33 -5.67
CA ARG A 208 4.72 1.86 -4.81
C ARG A 208 6.03 2.61 -5.05
N SER A 209 6.26 3.14 -6.26
CA SER A 209 7.46 3.94 -6.56
C SER A 209 7.58 5.23 -5.73
N PHE A 210 6.48 5.71 -5.14
CA PHE A 210 6.47 6.86 -4.23
C PHE A 210 6.78 6.50 -2.78
N ASN A 211 7.05 5.23 -2.49
CA ASN A 211 7.37 4.79 -1.13
C ASN A 211 8.79 5.22 -0.74
N LEU A 212 8.90 6.08 0.28
CA LEU A 212 10.16 6.51 0.88
C LEU A 212 10.46 5.75 2.18
N VAL A 213 9.46 5.10 2.78
CA VAL A 213 9.67 4.17 3.89
C VAL A 213 9.99 2.83 3.27
N LYS A 214 11.27 2.61 3.09
CA LYS A 214 11.76 1.25 3.02
C LYS A 214 11.43 0.63 4.38
N GLY A 215 10.39 -0.19 4.44
CA GLY A 215 10.19 -1.09 5.56
C GLY A 215 11.32 -2.09 5.48
N LEU A 216 12.54 -1.64 5.79
CA LEU A 216 13.69 -2.49 5.99
C LEU A 216 13.22 -3.48 7.06
N GLU A 217 13.40 -4.78 6.81
CA GLU A 217 13.65 -5.68 7.92
C GLU A 217 14.53 -4.94 8.90
N ASP A 218 14.08 -4.97 10.16
CA ASP A 218 14.62 -4.24 11.28
C ASP A 218 16.12 -4.04 11.06
N LYS A 219 16.62 -2.80 11.20
CA LYS A 219 18.06 -2.65 11.47
C LYS A 219 18.28 -3.55 12.69
N GLY A 220 18.74 -4.79 12.47
CA GLY A 220 18.98 -5.74 13.54
C GLY A 220 19.73 -4.93 14.57
N LYS A 221 19.16 -4.81 15.77
CA LYS A 221 19.67 -3.94 16.85
C LYS A 221 21.18 -3.99 16.73
N GLY A 222 21.81 -2.86 16.36
CA GLY A 222 23.16 -2.84 15.80
C GLY A 222 23.98 -3.92 16.46
N HIS A 223 24.31 -4.97 15.70
CA HIS A 223 24.96 -6.16 16.26
C HIS A 223 26.13 -5.61 17.06
N TYR A 224 26.12 -5.86 18.38
CA TYR A 224 27.10 -5.29 19.30
C TYR A 224 28.47 -5.47 18.68
N PHE A 225 29.17 -4.36 18.46
CA PHE A 225 30.51 -4.33 17.89
C PHE A 225 31.37 -5.36 18.62
N ASN A 226 31.71 -6.46 17.95
CA ASN A 226 32.99 -7.09 18.23
C ASN A 226 34.03 -6.15 17.62
N GLU A 227 35.06 -5.81 18.38
CA GLU A 227 36.14 -4.87 18.03
C GLU A 227 37.02 -5.36 16.84
N ASP A 228 36.61 -6.44 16.14
CA ASP A 228 37.39 -7.18 15.14
C ASP A 228 37.04 -6.85 13.68
N TRP A 229 36.08 -5.97 13.40
CA TRP A 229 35.65 -5.63 12.03
C TRP A 229 35.67 -4.12 11.76
N GLU A 230 36.51 -3.67 10.82
CA GLU A 230 36.42 -2.35 10.18
C GLU A 230 35.11 -2.19 9.38
N LEU A 231 34.66 -3.24 8.69
CA LEU A 231 33.35 -3.29 8.03
C LEU A 231 32.67 -4.63 8.31
N HIS A 232 31.51 -4.60 8.97
CA HIS A 232 30.80 -5.80 9.36
C HIS A 232 30.27 -6.58 8.13
N PRO A 233 30.30 -7.94 8.11
CA PRO A 233 29.83 -8.75 6.98
C PRO A 233 28.45 -8.37 6.44
N TYR A 234 27.47 -8.14 7.32
CA TYR A 234 26.14 -7.67 6.92
C TYR A 234 26.14 -6.31 6.21
N ASP A 235 26.92 -5.35 6.71
CA ASP A 235 26.98 -4.02 6.11
C ASP A 235 27.72 -4.06 4.78
N HIS A 236 28.77 -4.88 4.69
CA HIS A 236 29.48 -5.14 3.45
C HIS A 236 28.54 -5.75 2.40
N TYR A 237 27.81 -6.82 2.72
CA TYR A 237 26.87 -7.44 1.78
C TYR A 237 25.70 -6.52 1.40
N ASN A 238 25.17 -5.75 2.35
CA ASN A 238 24.14 -4.74 2.07
C ASN A 238 24.61 -3.67 1.08
N GLN A 239 25.91 -3.35 1.07
CA GLN A 239 26.49 -2.37 0.14
C GLN A 239 26.82 -3.00 -1.22
N GLU A 240 27.46 -4.17 -1.24
CA GLU A 240 28.13 -4.69 -2.44
C GLU A 240 27.52 -5.98 -3.02
N GLY A 241 26.77 -6.76 -2.23
CA GLY A 241 26.28 -8.07 -2.65
C GLY A 241 25.41 -8.04 -3.92
N ASP A 242 25.54 -9.04 -4.80
CA ASP A 242 24.70 -9.13 -6.01
C ASP A 242 23.36 -9.81 -5.73
N VAL A 243 22.40 -9.01 -5.25
CA VAL A 243 21.06 -9.50 -4.91
C VAL A 243 20.29 -9.99 -6.14
N LEU A 244 20.53 -9.40 -7.32
CA LEU A 244 19.83 -9.81 -8.53
C LEU A 244 20.28 -11.20 -8.94
N GLN A 245 21.60 -11.44 -8.92
CA GLN A 245 22.14 -12.76 -9.20
C GLN A 245 21.64 -13.80 -8.18
N LEU A 246 21.66 -13.47 -6.88
CA LEU A 246 21.09 -14.32 -5.83
C LEU A 246 19.62 -14.72 -6.12
N LEU A 247 18.79 -13.75 -6.52
CA LEU A 247 17.39 -14.00 -6.87
C LEU A 247 17.27 -14.91 -8.10
N TYR A 248 18.10 -14.69 -9.14
CA TYR A 248 18.11 -15.52 -10.33
C TYR A 248 18.54 -16.96 -10.03
N ASP A 249 19.55 -17.15 -9.18
CA ASP A 249 20.01 -18.46 -8.74
C ASP A 249 18.91 -19.20 -7.96
N ASN A 250 18.06 -18.45 -7.25
CA ASN A 250 16.85 -18.94 -6.59
C ASN A 250 15.60 -18.98 -7.50
N GLY A 251 15.79 -19.01 -8.82
CA GLY A 251 14.73 -19.25 -9.80
C GLY A 251 13.81 -18.07 -10.08
N TRP A 252 14.12 -16.87 -9.58
CA TRP A 252 13.48 -15.65 -10.06
C TRP A 252 13.95 -15.33 -11.47
N SER A 253 13.16 -14.54 -12.20
CA SER A 253 13.51 -14.10 -13.56
C SER A 253 13.18 -12.63 -13.74
N SER A 254 14.00 -11.89 -14.48
CA SER A 254 13.65 -10.51 -14.81
C SER A 254 12.55 -10.42 -15.87
N VAL A 255 11.81 -9.33 -15.82
CA VAL A 255 10.65 -9.06 -16.69
C VAL A 255 10.88 -7.75 -17.43
N GLY A 256 11.20 -7.85 -18.72
CA GLY A 256 11.46 -6.69 -19.56
C GLY A 256 12.91 -6.21 -19.49
N SER A 257 13.13 -4.89 -19.52
CA SER A 257 14.47 -4.30 -19.47
C SER A 257 14.90 -4.02 -18.04
N ASP A 258 16.11 -4.46 -17.70
CA ASP A 258 16.73 -4.25 -16.39
C ASP A 258 17.57 -2.96 -16.34
N SER A 259 17.44 -2.08 -17.35
CA SER A 259 18.22 -0.85 -17.45
C SER A 259 17.70 0.32 -16.60
N GLY A 260 16.44 0.28 -16.17
CA GLY A 260 15.83 1.34 -15.34
C GLY A 260 16.25 1.26 -13.87
N ARG A 261 15.85 2.24 -13.04
CA ARG A 261 16.10 2.22 -11.57
C ARG A 261 15.55 0.96 -10.90
N ASN A 262 14.36 0.54 -11.31
CA ASN A 262 13.68 -0.63 -10.76
C ASN A 262 13.80 -1.81 -11.72
N VAL A 263 14.22 -2.96 -11.21
CA VAL A 263 14.22 -4.25 -11.88
C VAL A 263 12.94 -4.98 -11.53
N ARG A 264 12.19 -5.40 -12.55
CA ARG A 264 10.97 -6.20 -12.36
C ARG A 264 11.34 -7.66 -12.35
N LEU A 265 10.81 -8.38 -11.38
CA LEU A 265 11.14 -9.78 -11.16
C LEU A 265 9.87 -10.60 -11.10
N ARG A 266 9.89 -11.80 -11.67
CA ARG A 266 8.86 -12.81 -11.58
C ARG A 266 9.36 -13.96 -10.72
N ARG A 267 8.52 -14.39 -9.78
CA ARG A 267 8.84 -15.47 -8.85
C ARG A 267 9.01 -16.83 -9.55
N PRO A 268 9.73 -17.77 -8.94
CA PRO A 268 9.72 -19.16 -9.38
C PRO A 268 8.32 -19.80 -9.29
N GLY A 269 8.13 -20.86 -10.08
CA GLY A 269 6.89 -21.65 -10.14
C GLY A 269 5.83 -21.12 -11.11
N GLN A 270 4.64 -21.73 -11.08
CA GLN A 270 3.54 -21.34 -11.97
C GLN A 270 2.87 -20.05 -11.47
N THR A 271 2.76 -19.08 -12.37
CA THR A 271 2.07 -17.81 -12.13
C THR A 271 1.51 -17.26 -13.44
N HIS A 272 0.30 -16.71 -13.39
CA HIS A 272 -0.27 -15.93 -14.49
C HIS A 272 0.18 -14.46 -14.44
N SER A 273 0.73 -14.04 -13.30
CA SER A 273 1.25 -12.69 -13.06
C SER A 273 2.50 -12.42 -13.90
N LYS A 274 2.55 -11.26 -14.57
CA LYS A 274 3.73 -10.89 -15.36
C LYS A 274 4.94 -10.53 -14.51
N SER A 275 4.73 -9.89 -13.36
CA SER A 275 5.76 -9.63 -12.34
C SER A 275 5.30 -10.12 -10.96
N SER A 276 6.19 -10.18 -9.99
CA SER A 276 5.93 -10.66 -8.63
C SER A 276 6.68 -9.86 -7.56
N ALA A 277 7.74 -9.16 -7.98
CA ALA A 277 8.51 -8.28 -7.12
C ALA A 277 9.16 -7.14 -7.92
N LEU A 278 9.62 -6.13 -7.18
CA LEU A 278 10.46 -5.04 -7.68
C LEU A 278 11.74 -4.97 -6.84
N PHE A 279 12.88 -4.78 -7.50
CA PHE A 279 14.14 -4.42 -6.86
C PHE A 279 14.56 -3.01 -7.29
N ASP A 280 14.64 -2.06 -6.35
CA ASP A 280 15.17 -0.71 -6.62
C ASP A 280 16.70 -0.72 -6.48
N LYS A 281 17.42 -0.45 -7.56
CA LYS A 281 18.89 -0.49 -7.61
C LYS A 281 19.58 0.65 -6.86
N GLU A 282 18.97 1.82 -6.77
CA GLU A 282 19.51 2.95 -6.00
C GLU A 282 19.38 2.67 -4.51
N THR A 283 18.24 2.10 -4.16
CA THR A 283 17.80 1.91 -2.79
C THR A 283 18.23 0.57 -2.20
N ARG A 284 18.55 -0.39 -3.07
CA ARG A 284 18.87 -1.80 -2.83
C ARG A 284 17.79 -2.56 -2.06
N ILE A 285 16.52 -2.22 -2.30
CA ILE A 285 15.39 -2.90 -1.64
C ILE A 285 14.59 -3.72 -2.63
N PHE A 286 14.38 -4.96 -2.24
CA PHE A 286 13.48 -5.92 -2.84
C PHE A 286 12.10 -5.84 -2.16
N ASN A 287 11.04 -5.64 -2.94
CA ASN A 287 9.66 -5.69 -2.47
C ASN A 287 8.91 -6.78 -3.23
N CYS A 288 8.52 -7.83 -2.53
CA CYS A 288 7.64 -8.87 -3.08
C CYS A 288 6.18 -8.43 -2.92
N PHE A 289 5.36 -8.69 -3.92
CA PHE A 289 3.89 -8.52 -3.85
C PHE A 289 3.14 -9.79 -4.23
N SER A 290 3.86 -10.91 -4.36
CA SER A 290 3.26 -12.24 -4.49
C SER A 290 3.19 -12.94 -3.15
N THR A 291 2.03 -13.51 -2.81
CA THR A 291 1.83 -14.25 -1.55
C THR A 291 2.33 -15.70 -1.60
N SER A 292 2.61 -16.24 -2.78
CA SER A 292 3.16 -17.60 -2.96
C SER A 292 4.70 -17.60 -2.96
N THR A 293 5.30 -16.89 -2.01
CA THR A 293 6.76 -16.83 -1.78
C THR A 293 7.02 -16.81 -0.28
N GLU A 294 8.25 -17.08 0.14
CA GLU A 294 8.71 -16.88 1.52
C GLU A 294 8.68 -15.41 2.00
N PHE A 295 8.69 -14.46 1.06
CA PHE A 295 8.64 -13.04 1.37
C PHE A 295 7.25 -12.58 1.82
N ASP A 296 7.24 -11.75 2.87
CA ASP A 296 6.07 -11.02 3.35
C ASP A 296 5.79 -9.83 2.44
N VAL A 297 4.61 -9.82 1.81
CA VAL A 297 4.18 -8.78 0.86
C VAL A 297 4.03 -7.38 1.49
N THR A 298 4.09 -7.29 2.83
CA THR A 298 4.02 -6.04 3.57
C THR A 298 5.40 -5.49 3.95
N LYS A 299 6.48 -6.19 3.61
CA LYS A 299 7.87 -5.84 3.96
C LYS A 299 8.74 -5.59 2.73
N GLY A 300 9.72 -4.71 2.91
CA GLY A 300 10.84 -4.57 2.00
C GLY A 300 12.08 -5.27 2.57
N TYR A 301 12.85 -5.92 1.71
CA TYR A 301 14.03 -6.67 2.10
C TYR A 301 15.28 -5.97 1.56
N ASN A 302 16.26 -5.76 2.44
CA ASN A 302 17.62 -5.37 2.03
C ASN A 302 18.37 -6.62 1.54
N PRO A 303 19.59 -6.47 0.97
CA PRO A 303 20.34 -7.61 0.47
C PRO A 303 20.48 -8.75 1.49
N VAL A 304 20.86 -8.45 2.73
CA VAL A 304 21.01 -9.45 3.79
C VAL A 304 19.68 -10.15 4.08
N GLY A 305 18.56 -9.44 4.14
CA GLY A 305 17.24 -10.03 4.35
C GLY A 305 16.81 -10.96 3.21
N VAL A 306 17.12 -10.59 1.97
CA VAL A 306 16.88 -11.46 0.80
C VAL A 306 17.74 -12.73 0.89
N PHE A 307 19.04 -12.58 1.18
CA PHE A 307 19.95 -13.73 1.36
C PHE A 307 19.52 -14.63 2.51
N SER A 308 19.18 -14.04 3.65
CA SER A 308 18.80 -14.77 4.85
C SER A 308 17.58 -15.65 4.59
N LEU A 309 16.55 -15.12 3.93
CA LEU A 309 15.36 -15.92 3.61
C LEU A 309 15.65 -17.04 2.60
N LEU A 310 16.35 -16.72 1.51
CA LEU A 310 16.54 -17.67 0.40
C LEU A 310 17.56 -18.78 0.72
N GLU A 311 18.65 -18.44 1.41
CA GLU A 311 19.80 -19.34 1.61
C GLU A 311 19.92 -19.85 3.05
N CYS A 312 19.24 -19.21 4.01
CA CYS A 312 19.42 -19.49 5.44
C CYS A 312 18.10 -19.68 6.21
N ASP A 313 16.95 -19.82 5.54
CA ASP A 313 15.62 -19.98 6.16
C ASP A 313 15.26 -18.86 7.17
N GLY A 314 15.85 -17.66 7.01
CA GLY A 314 15.72 -16.53 7.92
C GLY A 314 16.57 -16.61 9.19
N ASP A 315 17.49 -17.58 9.30
CA ASP A 315 18.44 -17.69 10.41
C ASP A 315 19.60 -16.72 10.23
N MET A 316 19.58 -15.62 11.00
CA MET A 316 20.64 -14.62 10.98
C MET A 316 22.00 -15.16 11.45
N GLY A 317 22.04 -16.13 12.37
CA GLY A 317 23.30 -16.72 12.84
C GLY A 317 23.99 -17.58 11.77
N GLU A 318 23.21 -18.28 10.93
CA GLU A 318 23.71 -18.95 9.72
C GLU A 318 24.11 -17.92 8.66
N THR A 319 23.26 -16.91 8.43
CA THR A 319 23.50 -15.81 7.48
C THR A 319 24.84 -15.13 7.74
N TYR A 320 25.17 -14.82 9.00
CA TYR A 320 26.47 -14.25 9.37
C TYR A 320 27.65 -15.13 8.97
N ARG A 321 27.56 -16.44 9.26
CA ARG A 321 28.63 -17.41 8.99
C ARG A 321 28.84 -17.57 7.48
N GLU A 322 27.77 -17.68 6.73
CA GLU A 322 27.84 -17.81 5.27
C GLU A 322 28.38 -16.55 4.60
N LEU A 323 28.00 -15.36 5.06
CA LEU A 323 28.58 -14.13 4.53
C LEU A 323 30.09 -14.03 4.78
N ILE A 324 30.59 -14.50 5.93
CA ILE A 324 32.04 -14.59 6.18
C ILE A 324 32.70 -15.61 5.24
N ASN A 325 32.07 -16.77 5.03
CA ASN A 325 32.57 -17.79 4.10
C ASN A 325 32.64 -17.27 2.65
N LEU A 326 31.73 -16.37 2.28
CA LEU A 326 31.70 -15.65 1.01
C LEU A 326 32.61 -14.41 1.01
N GLU A 327 33.49 -14.27 2.00
CA GLU A 327 34.48 -13.20 2.13
C GLU A 327 33.89 -11.79 2.33
N TYR A 328 32.63 -11.69 2.77
CA TYR A 328 32.07 -10.42 3.22
C TYR A 328 32.53 -10.09 4.65
N GLY A 329 32.89 -8.83 4.83
CA GLY A 329 33.48 -8.25 6.04
C GLY A 329 34.95 -7.82 5.83
N ILE A 330 35.37 -6.77 6.53
CA ILE A 330 36.75 -6.27 6.53
C ILE A 330 37.21 -6.18 7.98
N LYS A 331 38.34 -6.81 8.31
CA LYS A 331 38.92 -6.80 9.65
C LYS A 331 39.78 -5.58 9.89
#